data_AF-A0A6J7L7X0-F1
#
_entry.id   AF-A0A6J7L7X0-F1
#
_cell.length_a   1.000
_cell.length_b   1.000
_cell.length_c   1.000
_cell.angle_alpha   90.00
_cell.angle_beta   90.00
_cell.angle_gamma   90.00
#
_symmetry.space_group_name_H-M   'P 1'
#
loop_
_entity.id
_entity.type
_entity.pdbx_description
1 polymer ?
#
loop_
_entity_poly.entity_id
_entity_poly.type
_entity_poly.pdbx_seq_one_letter_code
_entity_poly.pdbx_strand_id
1 'polypeptide(L)'
;MLLAILAFATAFNPDFAGTPNKLALGGFWPTFILSALIAMSNPISFGAFLGDWARYIPKGTSNAKLMLATLGAQLMTLIPFIFGVATMTLVTGGDYVVGLIGAAPTWYAYMIIVVAFIGGLSTGTTSLYGTGLDFSSVFPKLSRVRATIAIGSVAFIFIVVGRLFTDLLGAVNGFVGAIVVTTTPWMIIMAIGYWNRRGWYSSEDLQVFNRGKIGGRYWFEGGINWRAMGPWVIAAVLGLQFGYYPPVIEGPLNGVAGGIDLSLVVSIVTAAVLYVLALVIWPEPAYAFGPKGPRIGRTSKGEIPAVR
;
A
#
# COMPACT_ATOMS: atom_id res chain seq x y z
N MET A 1 4.32 -25.00 -3.72
CA MET A 1 5.00 -24.83 -2.41
C MET A 1 5.17 -26.16 -1.68
N LEU A 2 4.15 -26.98 -1.45
CA LEU A 2 4.35 -28.31 -0.83
C LEU A 2 5.32 -29.21 -1.62
N LEU A 3 5.22 -29.21 -2.96
CA LEU A 3 6.16 -29.92 -3.83
C LEU A 3 7.60 -29.40 -3.74
N ALA A 4 7.82 -28.18 -3.23
CA ALA A 4 9.16 -27.66 -2.99
C ALA A 4 9.91 -28.43 -1.92
N ILE A 5 9.18 -28.96 -0.92
CA ILE A 5 9.77 -29.75 0.16
C ILE A 5 10.46 -30.98 -0.44
N LEU A 6 9.81 -31.63 -1.41
CA LEU A 6 10.38 -32.77 -2.14
C LEU A 6 11.49 -32.32 -3.09
N ALA A 7 11.29 -31.21 -3.81
CA ALA A 7 12.26 -30.72 -4.79
C ALA A 7 13.58 -30.28 -4.17
N PHE A 8 13.55 -29.74 -2.95
CA PHE A 8 14.72 -29.21 -2.25
C PHE A 8 15.13 -30.04 -1.02
N ALA A 9 14.56 -31.23 -0.82
CA ALA A 9 14.83 -32.05 0.37
C ALA A 9 16.32 -32.30 0.64
N THR A 10 17.11 -32.43 -0.43
CA THR A 10 18.56 -32.71 -0.35
C THR A 10 19.43 -31.45 -0.35
N ALA A 11 18.87 -30.31 -0.77
CA ALA A 11 19.59 -29.04 -0.88
C ALA A 11 19.33 -28.12 0.32
N PHE A 12 18.20 -28.28 0.99
CA PHE A 12 17.80 -27.46 2.12
C PHE A 12 18.63 -27.78 3.37
N ASN A 13 19.23 -26.74 3.95
CA ASN A 13 19.96 -26.84 5.21
C ASN A 13 19.18 -26.12 6.32
N PRO A 14 18.58 -26.84 7.29
CA PRO A 14 17.85 -26.22 8.41
C PRO A 14 18.76 -25.45 9.37
N ASP A 15 20.06 -25.76 9.40
CA ASP A 15 21.05 -25.13 10.27
C ASP A 15 21.72 -23.90 9.60
N PHE A 16 21.18 -23.43 8.48
CA PHE A 16 21.72 -22.27 7.78
C PHE A 16 21.61 -21.00 8.64
N ALA A 17 22.72 -20.60 9.26
CA ALA A 17 22.80 -19.44 10.16
C ALA A 17 22.82 -18.07 9.43
N GLY A 18 22.75 -18.06 8.10
CA GLY A 18 22.92 -16.85 7.30
C GLY A 18 24.36 -16.34 7.28
N THR A 19 24.52 -15.09 6.84
CA THR A 19 25.82 -14.39 6.86
C THR A 19 25.69 -13.09 7.67
N PRO A 20 25.77 -13.16 9.02
CA PRO A 20 25.62 -11.98 9.90
C PRO A 20 26.59 -10.83 9.58
N ASN A 21 27.75 -11.14 9.00
CA ASN A 21 28.76 -10.17 8.60
C ASN A 21 28.45 -9.48 7.25
N LYS A 22 27.35 -9.86 6.58
CA LYS A 22 26.93 -9.33 5.26
C LYS A 22 25.50 -8.76 5.29
N LEU A 23 25.10 -8.18 6.42
CA LEU A 23 23.82 -7.48 6.52
C LEU A 23 23.82 -6.27 5.57
N ALA A 24 22.71 -6.09 4.83
CA ALA A 24 22.62 -5.09 3.77
C ALA A 24 22.96 -3.67 4.23
N LEU A 25 22.59 -3.32 5.47
CA LEU A 25 22.86 -2.00 6.06
C LEU A 25 23.96 -2.02 7.12
N GLY A 26 24.79 -3.07 7.17
CA GLY A 26 25.90 -3.20 8.11
C GLY A 26 25.53 -3.45 9.58
N GLY A 27 24.26 -3.27 9.97
CA GLY A 27 23.74 -3.51 11.31
C GLY A 27 22.44 -4.30 11.33
N PHE A 28 22.21 -5.04 12.42
CA PHE A 28 21.00 -5.86 12.61
C PHE A 28 19.73 -5.01 12.56
N TRP A 29 19.62 -3.98 13.40
CA TRP A 29 18.40 -3.17 13.50
C TRP A 29 18.04 -2.42 12.21
N PRO A 30 18.96 -1.68 11.56
CA PRO A 30 18.71 -1.10 10.24
C PRO A 30 18.19 -2.12 9.23
N THR A 31 18.89 -3.25 9.08
CA THR A 31 18.55 -4.27 8.08
C THR A 31 17.23 -4.96 8.40
N PHE A 32 16.95 -5.23 9.67
CA PHE A 32 15.70 -5.82 10.14
C PHE A 32 14.50 -4.89 9.87
N ILE A 33 14.64 -3.60 10.20
CA ILE A 33 13.57 -2.62 9.97
C ILE A 33 13.32 -2.43 8.48
N LEU A 34 14.37 -2.32 7.65
CA LEU A 34 14.22 -2.28 6.20
C LEU A 34 13.48 -3.51 5.66
N SER A 35 13.85 -4.72 6.12
CA SER A 35 13.18 -5.97 5.73
C SER A 35 11.70 -6.00 6.15
N ALA A 36 11.41 -5.52 7.36
CA ALA A 36 10.04 -5.41 7.87
C ALA A 36 9.21 -4.41 7.06
N LEU A 37 9.79 -3.27 6.66
CA LEU A 37 9.13 -2.28 5.81
C LEU A 37 8.83 -2.83 4.41
N ILE A 38 9.77 -3.58 3.82
CA ILE A 38 9.56 -4.29 2.56
C ILE A 38 8.39 -5.28 2.70
N ALA A 39 8.35 -6.07 3.77
CA ALA A 39 7.25 -7.01 4.02
C ALA A 39 5.90 -6.29 4.25
N MET A 40 5.89 -5.17 4.99
CA MET A 40 4.70 -4.36 5.25
C MET A 40 4.19 -3.59 4.03
N SER A 41 5.06 -3.29 3.05
CA SER A 41 4.65 -2.64 1.81
C SER A 41 3.51 -3.37 1.10
N ASN A 42 3.50 -4.71 1.19
CA ASN A 42 2.50 -5.55 0.56
C ASN A 42 1.08 -5.24 1.08
N PRO A 43 0.74 -5.45 2.38
CA PRO A 43 -0.59 -5.11 2.87
C PRO A 43 -0.92 -3.60 2.76
N ILE A 44 0.07 -2.71 2.90
CA ILE A 44 -0.15 -1.26 2.77
C ILE A 44 -0.56 -0.89 1.35
N SER A 45 0.07 -1.47 0.33
CA SER A 45 -0.26 -1.22 -1.09
C SER A 45 -1.72 -1.54 -1.44
N PHE A 46 -2.33 -2.52 -0.76
CA PHE A 46 -3.73 -2.89 -0.96
C PHE A 46 -4.71 -2.05 -0.12
N GLY A 47 -4.20 -1.18 0.76
CA GLY A 47 -5.04 -0.33 1.62
C GLY A 47 -5.99 0.58 0.83
N ALA A 48 -5.54 1.10 -0.32
CA ALA A 48 -6.38 1.92 -1.21
C ALA A 48 -7.54 1.13 -1.85
N PHE A 49 -7.32 -0.14 -2.15
CA PHE A 49 -8.28 -1.01 -2.86
C PHE A 49 -9.26 -1.73 -1.92
N LEU A 50 -9.16 -1.53 -0.61
CA LEU A 50 -9.99 -2.23 0.38
C LEU A 50 -11.50 -2.05 0.10
N GLY A 51 -11.91 -0.86 -0.34
CA GLY A 51 -13.30 -0.54 -0.67
C GLY A 51 -13.87 -1.35 -1.83
N ASP A 52 -13.04 -1.70 -2.82
CA ASP A 52 -13.47 -2.48 -3.98
C ASP A 52 -13.80 -3.92 -3.64
N TRP A 53 -13.10 -4.49 -2.66
CA TRP A 53 -13.35 -5.85 -2.19
C TRP A 53 -14.45 -5.87 -1.13
N ALA A 54 -14.44 -4.89 -0.23
CA ALA A 54 -15.42 -4.80 0.86
C ALA A 54 -16.86 -4.65 0.34
N ARG A 55 -17.08 -4.09 -0.86
CA ARG A 55 -18.43 -3.96 -1.44
C ARG A 55 -19.11 -5.29 -1.76
N TYR A 56 -18.35 -6.36 -1.91
CA TYR A 56 -18.88 -7.71 -2.17
C TYR A 56 -19.27 -8.46 -0.89
N ILE A 57 -18.94 -7.90 0.28
CA ILE A 57 -19.26 -8.51 1.57
C ILE A 57 -20.76 -8.32 1.85
N PRO A 58 -21.51 -9.39 2.19
CA PRO A 58 -22.93 -9.29 2.50
C PRO A 58 -23.21 -8.31 3.63
N LYS A 59 -24.28 -7.51 3.45
CA LYS A 59 -24.79 -6.62 4.50
C LYS A 59 -25.16 -7.45 5.73
N GLY A 60 -24.74 -6.98 6.91
CA GLY A 60 -25.00 -7.67 8.19
C GLY A 60 -23.91 -8.66 8.61
N THR A 61 -22.82 -8.80 7.85
CA THR A 61 -21.64 -9.56 8.31
C THR A 61 -21.09 -8.94 9.59
N SER A 62 -20.89 -9.75 10.63
CA SER A 62 -20.43 -9.26 11.93
C SER A 62 -18.97 -8.83 11.89
N ASN A 63 -18.62 -7.79 12.66
CA ASN A 63 -17.24 -7.28 12.75
C ASN A 63 -16.23 -8.37 13.16
N ALA A 64 -16.63 -9.31 14.03
CA ALA A 64 -15.77 -10.42 14.44
C ALA A 64 -15.44 -11.37 13.27
N LYS A 65 -16.43 -11.68 12.42
CA LYS A 65 -16.20 -12.53 11.23
C LYS A 65 -15.28 -11.82 10.24
N LEU A 66 -15.45 -10.52 10.05
CA LEU A 66 -14.56 -9.72 9.20
C LEU A 66 -13.14 -9.74 9.73
N MET A 67 -12.96 -9.46 11.03
CA MET A 67 -11.64 -9.47 11.67
C MET A 67 -10.96 -10.83 11.55
N LEU A 68 -11.68 -11.92 11.83
CA LEU A 68 -11.14 -13.27 11.74
C LEU A 68 -10.76 -13.64 10.31
N ALA A 69 -11.59 -13.28 9.32
CA ALA A 69 -11.28 -13.52 7.91
C ALA A 69 -10.03 -12.74 7.47
N THR A 70 -9.89 -11.48 7.87
CA THR A 70 -8.70 -10.67 7.58
C THR A 70 -7.44 -11.22 8.25
N LEU A 71 -7.52 -11.60 9.52
CA LEU A 71 -6.39 -12.23 10.22
C LEU A 71 -6.02 -13.59 9.61
N GLY A 72 -7.03 -14.40 9.26
CA GLY A 72 -6.82 -15.67 8.57
C GLY A 72 -6.15 -15.49 7.23
N ALA A 73 -6.60 -14.52 6.42
CA ALA A 73 -5.97 -14.19 5.15
C ALA A 73 -4.51 -13.74 5.33
N GLN A 74 -4.24 -12.89 6.33
CA GLN A 74 -2.86 -12.47 6.64
C GLN A 74 -1.99 -13.65 7.09
N LEU A 75 -2.51 -14.56 7.91
CA LEU A 75 -1.80 -15.78 8.31
C LEU A 75 -1.47 -16.67 7.10
N MET A 76 -2.37 -16.77 6.11
CA MET A 76 -2.10 -17.54 4.89
C MET A 76 -0.95 -16.95 4.06
N THR A 77 -0.64 -15.65 4.19
CA THR A 77 0.55 -15.06 3.54
C THR A 77 1.86 -15.55 4.13
N LEU A 78 1.86 -16.17 5.32
CA LEU A 78 3.06 -16.79 5.88
C LEU A 78 3.54 -17.97 5.03
N ILE A 79 2.66 -18.65 4.30
CA ILE A 79 3.03 -19.77 3.43
C ILE A 79 4.05 -19.33 2.36
N PRO A 80 3.78 -18.30 1.54
CA PRO A 80 4.77 -17.82 0.59
C PRO A 80 5.98 -17.14 1.24
N PHE A 81 5.85 -16.50 2.40
CA PHE A 81 7.01 -15.94 3.09
C PHE A 81 7.97 -17.01 3.60
N ILE A 82 7.45 -18.06 4.25
CA ILE A 82 8.25 -19.20 4.71
C ILE A 82 8.92 -19.89 3.53
N PHE A 83 8.18 -20.08 2.42
CA PHE A 83 8.75 -20.60 1.18
C PHE A 83 9.92 -19.73 0.70
N GLY A 84 9.74 -18.41 0.62
CA GLY A 84 10.79 -17.47 0.19
C GLY A 84 12.01 -17.46 1.11
N VAL A 85 11.81 -17.50 2.43
CA VAL A 85 12.92 -17.60 3.40
C VAL A 85 13.69 -18.91 3.21
N ALA A 86 12.99 -20.03 3.06
CA ALA A 86 13.61 -21.33 2.87
C ALA A 86 14.40 -21.39 1.56
N THR A 87 13.84 -20.92 0.45
CA THR A 87 14.51 -20.94 -0.86
C THR A 87 15.63 -19.92 -0.97
N MET A 88 15.59 -18.81 -0.24
CA MET A 88 16.69 -17.85 -0.21
C MET A 88 17.99 -18.47 0.31
N THR A 89 17.91 -19.48 1.20
CA THR A 89 19.09 -20.22 1.68
C THR A 89 19.81 -21.01 0.56
N LEU A 90 19.11 -21.28 -0.54
CA LEU A 90 19.61 -22.04 -1.68
C LEU A 90 20.26 -21.15 -2.75
N VAL A 91 20.02 -19.84 -2.70
CA VAL A 91 20.47 -18.90 -3.73
C VAL A 91 21.81 -18.30 -3.33
N THR A 92 22.86 -18.60 -4.10
CA THR A 92 24.23 -18.13 -3.88
C THR A 92 24.52 -16.80 -4.57
N GLY A 93 23.73 -15.78 -4.23
CA GLY A 93 23.89 -14.41 -4.75
C GLY A 93 23.32 -14.19 -6.16
N GLY A 94 23.16 -12.92 -6.55
CA GLY A 94 22.52 -12.54 -7.81
C GLY A 94 20.99 -12.45 -7.73
N ASP A 95 20.33 -12.48 -8.89
CA ASP A 95 18.87 -12.40 -9.00
C ASP A 95 18.20 -13.64 -8.38
N TYR A 96 17.29 -13.42 -7.44
CA TYR A 96 16.60 -14.48 -6.69
C TYR A 96 15.85 -15.45 -7.61
N VAL A 97 15.21 -14.95 -8.66
CA VAL A 97 14.40 -15.77 -9.57
C VAL A 97 15.31 -16.69 -10.39
N VAL A 98 16.39 -16.14 -10.95
CA VAL A 98 17.37 -16.90 -11.72
C VAL A 98 18.06 -17.95 -10.83
N GLY A 99 18.49 -17.54 -9.64
CA GLY A 99 19.15 -18.44 -8.69
C GLY A 99 18.25 -19.59 -8.25
N LEU A 100 16.97 -19.31 -7.97
CA LEU A 100 16.02 -20.34 -7.57
C LEU A 100 15.74 -21.34 -8.70
N ILE A 101 15.61 -20.86 -9.94
CA ILE A 101 15.44 -21.73 -11.11
C ILE A 101 16.67 -22.62 -11.31
N GLY A 102 17.87 -22.06 -11.14
CA GLY A 102 19.13 -22.81 -11.26
C GLY A 102 19.35 -23.84 -10.17
N ALA A 103 18.87 -23.59 -8.94
CA ALA A 103 18.95 -24.53 -7.82
C ALA A 103 17.87 -25.62 -7.87
N ALA A 104 16.79 -25.42 -8.62
CA ALA A 104 15.67 -26.36 -8.68
C ALA A 104 15.92 -27.54 -9.62
N PRO A 105 15.48 -28.76 -9.28
CA PRO A 105 15.38 -29.85 -10.24
C PRO A 105 14.55 -29.44 -11.45
N THR A 106 14.93 -29.90 -12.65
CA THR A 106 14.33 -29.47 -13.92
C THR A 106 12.80 -29.57 -13.94
N TRP A 107 12.23 -30.65 -13.40
CA TRP A 107 10.76 -30.82 -13.33
C TRP A 107 10.09 -29.74 -12.48
N TYR A 108 10.72 -29.32 -11.38
CA TYR A 108 10.16 -28.31 -10.47
C TYR A 108 10.42 -26.90 -10.99
N ALA A 109 11.56 -26.67 -11.65
CA ALA A 109 11.87 -25.41 -12.31
C ALA A 109 10.78 -25.03 -13.33
N TYR A 110 10.34 -25.97 -14.18
CA TYR A 110 9.22 -25.74 -15.10
C TYR A 110 7.93 -25.34 -14.36
N MET A 111 7.61 -26.01 -13.25
CA MET A 111 6.43 -25.66 -12.47
C MET A 111 6.53 -24.28 -11.84
N ILE A 112 7.70 -23.90 -11.28
CA ILE A 112 7.93 -22.56 -10.74
C ILE A 112 7.71 -21.51 -11.82
N ILE A 113 8.25 -21.70 -13.02
CA ILE A 113 8.11 -20.75 -14.13
C ILE A 113 6.63 -20.58 -14.51
N VAL A 114 5.89 -21.68 -14.66
CA VAL A 114 4.46 -21.65 -15.00
C VAL A 114 3.65 -20.96 -13.90
N VAL A 115 3.89 -21.30 -12.63
CA VAL A 115 3.19 -20.69 -11.50
C VAL A 115 3.54 -19.21 -11.36
N ALA A 116 4.81 -18.83 -11.53
CA ALA A 116 5.25 -17.44 -11.49
C ALA A 116 4.60 -16.63 -12.61
N PHE A 117 4.52 -17.19 -13.82
CA PHE A 117 3.86 -16.54 -14.96
C PHE A 117 2.35 -16.36 -14.70
N ILE A 118 1.64 -17.43 -14.33
CA ILE A 118 0.19 -17.37 -14.06
C ILE A 118 -0.11 -16.46 -12.85
N GLY A 119 0.66 -16.57 -11.78
CA GLY A 119 0.51 -15.74 -10.57
C GLY A 119 0.77 -14.25 -10.85
N GLY A 120 1.79 -13.96 -11.66
CA GLY A 120 2.08 -12.61 -12.13
C GLY A 120 0.93 -12.04 -12.97
N LEU A 121 0.38 -12.83 -13.91
CA LEU A 121 -0.78 -12.43 -14.71
C LEU A 121 -2.01 -12.15 -13.84
N SER A 122 -2.30 -13.00 -12.86
CA SER A 122 -3.44 -12.82 -11.95
C SER A 122 -3.32 -11.53 -11.15
N THR A 123 -2.17 -11.29 -10.51
CA THR A 123 -1.92 -10.09 -9.69
C THR A 123 -1.91 -8.83 -10.55
N GLY A 124 -1.27 -8.89 -11.73
CA GLY A 124 -1.21 -7.80 -12.68
C GLY A 124 -2.59 -7.43 -13.21
N THR A 125 -3.43 -8.42 -13.55
CA THR A 125 -4.79 -8.17 -14.04
C THR A 125 -5.65 -7.48 -12.99
N THR A 126 -5.58 -7.93 -11.73
CA THR A 126 -6.32 -7.31 -10.63
C THR A 126 -5.88 -5.87 -10.39
N SER A 127 -4.57 -5.61 -10.39
CA SER A 127 -4.01 -4.26 -10.19
C SER A 127 -4.38 -3.32 -11.35
N LEU A 128 -4.34 -3.82 -12.58
CA LEU A 128 -4.70 -3.07 -13.78
C LEU A 128 -6.21 -2.79 -13.84
N TYR A 129 -7.04 -3.74 -13.40
CA TYR A 129 -8.48 -3.57 -13.28
C TYR A 129 -8.84 -2.50 -12.24
N GLY A 130 -8.30 -2.58 -11.03
CA GLY A 130 -8.53 -1.59 -9.96
C GLY A 130 -8.12 -0.19 -10.39
N THR A 131 -6.88 -0.03 -10.86
CA THR A 131 -6.38 1.26 -11.32
C THR A 131 -7.17 1.80 -12.54
N GLY A 132 -7.61 0.91 -13.43
CA GLY A 132 -8.46 1.28 -14.56
C GLY A 132 -9.84 1.80 -14.13
N LEU A 133 -10.43 1.21 -13.08
CA LEU A 133 -11.66 1.71 -12.48
C LEU A 133 -11.45 3.10 -11.89
N ASP A 134 -10.41 3.27 -11.06
CA ASP A 134 -10.08 4.55 -10.42
C ASP A 134 -9.87 5.66 -11.46
N PHE A 135 -9.10 5.38 -12.51
CA PHE A 135 -8.83 6.36 -13.56
C PHE A 135 -10.06 6.69 -14.39
N SER A 136 -10.94 5.71 -14.63
CA SER A 136 -12.23 5.96 -15.31
C SER A 136 -13.18 6.85 -14.49
N SER A 137 -13.08 6.81 -13.16
CA SER A 137 -13.82 7.71 -12.27
C SER A 137 -13.26 9.13 -12.27
N VAL A 138 -11.94 9.30 -12.43
CA VAL A 138 -11.29 10.62 -12.53
C VAL A 138 -11.51 11.25 -13.91
N PHE A 139 -11.52 10.43 -14.97
CA PHE A 139 -11.75 10.87 -16.35
C PHE A 139 -12.98 10.16 -16.95
N PRO A 140 -14.21 10.61 -16.62
CA PRO A 140 -15.45 9.94 -17.02
C PRO A 140 -15.65 9.79 -18.54
N LYS A 141 -14.91 10.57 -19.33
CA LYS A 141 -14.94 10.54 -20.80
C LYS A 141 -14.23 9.30 -21.39
N LEU A 142 -13.40 8.60 -20.61
CA LEU A 142 -12.72 7.39 -21.05
C LEU A 142 -13.57 6.16 -20.70
N SER A 143 -13.81 5.29 -21.70
CA SER A 143 -14.38 3.98 -21.40
C SER A 143 -13.38 3.18 -20.56
N ARG A 144 -13.89 2.27 -19.71
CA ARG A 144 -13.05 1.44 -18.83
C ARG A 144 -11.91 0.76 -19.59
N VAL A 145 -12.20 0.20 -20.76
CA VAL A 145 -11.19 -0.45 -21.63
C VAL A 145 -10.10 0.53 -22.07
N ARG A 146 -10.47 1.75 -22.48
CA ARG A 146 -9.49 2.77 -22.91
C ARG A 146 -8.63 3.26 -21.73
N ALA A 147 -9.23 3.45 -20.56
CA ALA A 147 -8.53 3.81 -19.33
C ALA A 147 -7.50 2.73 -18.93
N THR A 148 -7.93 1.47 -18.92
CA THR A 148 -7.08 0.31 -18.61
C THR A 148 -5.92 0.17 -19.60
N ILE A 149 -6.17 0.30 -20.91
CA ILE A 149 -5.10 0.24 -21.92
C ILE A 149 -4.12 1.41 -21.75
N ALA A 150 -4.62 2.64 -21.58
CA ALA A 150 -3.76 3.81 -21.45
C ALA A 150 -2.83 3.71 -20.23
N ILE A 151 -3.36 3.38 -19.05
CA ILE A 151 -2.55 3.17 -17.84
C ILE A 151 -1.64 1.98 -17.99
N GLY A 152 -2.12 0.87 -18.56
CA GLY A 152 -1.30 -0.32 -18.80
C GLY A 152 -0.10 -0.01 -19.68
N SER A 153 -0.28 0.77 -20.75
CA SER A 153 0.80 1.22 -21.62
C SER A 153 1.79 2.14 -20.91
N VAL A 154 1.30 3.11 -20.14
CA VAL A 154 2.17 4.01 -19.37
C VAL A 154 2.97 3.23 -18.33
N ALA A 155 2.32 2.34 -17.58
CA ALA A 155 2.98 1.48 -16.60
C ALA A 155 3.99 0.54 -17.25
N PHE A 156 3.65 -0.05 -18.41
CA PHE A 156 4.57 -0.90 -19.17
C PHE A 156 5.81 -0.14 -19.61
N ILE A 157 5.65 1.04 -20.22
CA ILE A 157 6.77 1.90 -20.62
C ILE A 157 7.61 2.26 -19.40
N PHE A 158 6.97 2.69 -18.32
CA PHE A 158 7.66 3.07 -17.08
C PHE A 158 8.46 1.92 -16.48
N ILE A 159 7.91 0.70 -16.44
CA ILE A 159 8.59 -0.51 -15.93
C ILE A 159 9.74 -0.92 -16.86
N VAL A 160 9.55 -0.92 -18.18
CA VAL A 160 10.58 -1.28 -19.14
C VAL A 160 11.74 -0.28 -19.06
N VAL A 161 11.44 1.02 -19.09
CA VAL A 161 12.44 2.08 -18.94
C VAL A 161 13.13 1.95 -17.58
N GLY A 162 12.36 1.86 -16.48
CA GLY A 162 12.91 1.69 -15.14
C GLY A 162 13.87 0.50 -15.05
N ARG A 163 13.49 -0.66 -15.58
CA ARG A 163 14.34 -1.86 -15.61
C ARG A 163 15.58 -1.72 -16.48
N LEU A 164 15.54 -0.93 -17.56
CA LEU A 164 16.71 -0.71 -18.42
C LEU A 164 17.74 0.21 -17.76
N PHE A 165 17.32 1.11 -16.87
CA PHE A 165 18.18 2.13 -16.25
C PHE A 165 18.48 1.89 -14.77
N THR A 166 17.78 0.98 -14.09
CA THR A 166 17.97 0.67 -12.67
C THR A 166 17.99 -0.84 -12.42
N ASP A 167 18.75 -1.24 -11.40
CA ASP A 167 18.68 -2.61 -10.88
C ASP A 167 17.26 -2.88 -10.32
N LEU A 168 16.73 -4.07 -10.58
CA LEU A 168 15.38 -4.48 -10.17
C LEU A 168 15.17 -4.27 -8.67
N LEU A 169 16.21 -4.57 -7.87
CA LEU A 169 16.18 -4.41 -6.43
C LEU A 169 16.03 -2.94 -6.01
N GLY A 170 16.76 -2.04 -6.68
CA GLY A 170 16.69 -0.60 -6.42
C GLY A 170 15.33 -0.01 -6.78
N ALA A 171 14.77 -0.41 -7.93
CA ALA A 171 13.44 0.02 -8.35
C ALA A 171 12.35 -0.44 -7.37
N VAL A 172 12.41 -1.70 -6.91
CA VAL A 172 11.49 -2.24 -5.91
C VAL A 172 11.59 -1.47 -4.60
N ASN A 173 12.80 -1.21 -4.10
CA ASN A 173 12.99 -0.45 -2.86
C ASN A 173 12.40 0.97 -2.96
N GLY A 174 12.69 1.69 -4.03
CA GLY A 174 12.14 3.03 -4.25
C GLY A 174 10.61 3.04 -4.28
N PHE A 175 10.01 2.06 -4.95
CA PHE A 175 8.55 1.94 -5.02
C PHE A 175 7.92 1.57 -3.67
N VAL A 176 8.56 0.67 -2.92
CA VAL A 176 8.18 0.37 -1.53
C VAL A 176 8.18 1.64 -0.69
N GLY A 177 9.24 2.46 -0.80
CA GLY A 177 9.32 3.72 -0.08
C GLY A 177 8.19 4.67 -0.45
N ALA A 178 7.91 4.84 -1.74
CA ALA A 178 6.82 5.67 -2.22
C ALA A 178 5.45 5.20 -1.70
N ILE A 179 5.16 3.89 -1.71
CA ILE A 179 3.93 3.34 -1.14
C ILE A 179 3.86 3.64 0.36
N VAL A 180 4.92 3.31 1.11
CA VAL A 180 4.93 3.43 2.56
C VAL A 180 4.71 4.89 2.99
N VAL A 181 5.41 5.84 2.40
CA VAL A 181 5.33 7.26 2.79
C VAL A 181 4.07 7.96 2.31
N THR A 182 3.41 7.49 1.25
CA THR A 182 2.20 8.13 0.72
C THR A 182 0.90 7.43 1.12
N THR A 183 0.85 6.10 1.05
CA THR A 183 -0.37 5.33 1.32
C THR A 183 -0.63 5.21 2.82
N THR A 184 0.41 5.01 3.64
CA THR A 184 0.24 4.89 5.10
C THR A 184 -0.42 6.12 5.74
N PRO A 185 0.07 7.36 5.55
CA PRO A 185 -0.56 8.53 6.16
C PRO A 185 -2.00 8.72 5.67
N TRP A 186 -2.28 8.39 4.41
CA TRP A 186 -3.64 8.40 3.86
C TRP A 186 -4.56 7.41 4.59
N MET A 187 -4.10 6.17 4.82
CA MET A 187 -4.86 5.16 5.58
C MET A 187 -5.16 5.63 7.01
N ILE A 188 -4.18 6.26 7.67
CA ILE A 188 -4.34 6.81 9.02
C ILE A 188 -5.41 7.92 9.03
N ILE A 189 -5.33 8.86 8.10
CA ILE A 189 -6.31 9.95 7.96
C ILE A 189 -7.71 9.40 7.68
N MET A 190 -7.83 8.42 6.79
CA MET A 190 -9.11 7.76 6.48
C MET A 190 -9.68 7.03 7.70
N ALA A 191 -8.85 6.30 8.46
CA ALA A 191 -9.28 5.60 9.66
C ALA A 191 -9.75 6.56 10.76
N ILE A 192 -9.00 7.64 11.01
CA ILE A 192 -9.38 8.69 11.97
C ILE A 192 -10.67 9.37 11.49
N GLY A 193 -10.79 9.68 10.20
CA GLY A 193 -11.96 10.32 9.62
C GLY A 193 -13.22 9.46 9.76
N TYR A 194 -13.11 8.16 9.44
CA TYR A 194 -14.18 7.19 9.62
C TYR A 194 -14.61 7.07 11.08
N TRP A 195 -13.64 6.97 11.99
CA TRP A 195 -13.88 6.90 13.43
C TRP A 195 -14.55 8.17 13.95
N ASN A 196 -14.04 9.34 13.55
CA ASN A 196 -14.57 10.66 13.93
C ASN A 196 -16.01 10.84 13.46
N ARG A 197 -16.33 10.42 12.23
CA ARG A 197 -17.68 10.44 11.65
C ARG A 197 -18.59 9.32 12.15
N ARG A 198 -18.08 8.44 13.02
CA ARG A 198 -18.81 7.28 13.58
C ARG A 198 -19.35 6.35 12.49
N GLY A 199 -18.61 6.24 11.37
CA GLY A 199 -19.01 5.44 10.21
C GLY A 199 -20.21 5.98 9.44
N TRP A 200 -20.63 7.22 9.69
CA TRP A 200 -21.74 7.85 8.98
C TRP A 200 -21.25 8.49 7.67
N TYR A 201 -21.85 8.08 6.55
CA TYR A 201 -21.64 8.67 5.24
C TYR A 201 -22.95 8.69 4.44
N SER A 202 -23.27 9.83 3.82
CA SER A 202 -24.35 9.95 2.82
C SER A 202 -23.92 9.27 1.50
N SER A 203 -24.60 8.17 1.13
CA SER A 203 -24.31 7.43 -0.11
C SER A 203 -24.63 8.22 -1.37
N GLU A 204 -25.66 9.07 -1.32
CA GLU A 204 -26.05 9.90 -2.46
C GLU A 204 -25.03 11.01 -2.76
N ASP A 205 -24.54 11.67 -1.71
CA ASP A 205 -23.56 12.76 -1.83
C ASP A 205 -22.19 12.23 -2.30
N LEU A 206 -21.83 10.98 -2.00
CA LEU A 206 -20.61 10.34 -2.51
C LEU A 206 -20.65 10.12 -4.04
N GLN A 207 -21.84 10.02 -4.64
CA GLN A 207 -22.02 9.77 -6.07
C GLN A 207 -22.12 11.07 -6.89
N VAL A 208 -21.99 12.24 -6.29
CA VAL A 208 -22.08 13.53 -7.00
C VAL A 208 -20.97 13.64 -8.05
N PHE A 209 -19.73 13.32 -7.69
CA PHE A 209 -18.59 13.37 -8.62
C PHE A 209 -18.67 12.32 -9.74
N ASN A 210 -19.13 11.11 -9.41
CA ASN A 210 -19.35 10.06 -10.41
C ASN A 210 -20.41 10.45 -11.46
N ARG A 211 -21.33 11.36 -11.11
CA ARG A 211 -22.33 11.92 -12.03
C ARG A 211 -21.80 13.12 -12.83
N GLY A 212 -20.52 13.46 -12.70
CA GLY A 212 -19.90 14.62 -13.36
C GLY A 212 -20.37 15.97 -12.80
N LYS A 213 -20.96 15.98 -11.60
CA LYS A 213 -21.48 17.18 -10.94
C LYS A 213 -20.48 17.71 -9.91
N ILE A 214 -20.61 19.00 -9.58
CA ILE A 214 -19.83 19.68 -8.55
C ILE A 214 -20.71 20.06 -7.37
N GLY A 215 -20.12 20.24 -6.18
CA GLY A 215 -20.86 20.56 -4.96
C GLY A 215 -21.24 19.33 -4.13
N GLY A 216 -22.22 19.49 -3.24
CA GLY A 216 -22.62 18.47 -2.28
C GLY A 216 -21.77 18.42 -1.01
N ARG A 217 -22.17 17.53 -0.09
CA ARG A 217 -21.64 17.42 1.29
C ARG A 217 -20.12 17.23 1.39
N TYR A 218 -19.49 16.64 0.38
CA TYR A 218 -18.06 16.33 0.36
C TYR A 218 -17.26 17.19 -0.61
N TRP A 219 -17.83 18.30 -1.12
CA TRP A 219 -17.10 19.23 -1.97
C TRP A 219 -16.10 20.09 -1.21
N PHE A 220 -16.38 20.39 0.06
CA PHE A 220 -15.53 21.25 0.90
C PHE A 220 -15.14 22.53 0.14
N GLU A 221 -13.83 22.78 -0.02
CA GLU A 221 -13.29 23.97 -0.67
C GLU A 221 -12.79 23.59 -2.08
N GLY A 222 -13.65 23.81 -3.08
CA GLY A 222 -13.30 23.55 -4.49
C GLY A 222 -13.04 22.07 -4.82
N GLY A 223 -13.62 21.14 -4.07
CA GLY A 223 -13.43 19.69 -4.23
C GLY A 223 -12.32 19.11 -3.37
N ILE A 224 -11.64 19.94 -2.57
CA ILE A 224 -10.51 19.51 -1.74
C ILE A 224 -10.86 19.71 -0.26
N ASN A 225 -10.68 18.66 0.53
CA ASN A 225 -10.67 18.79 1.98
C ASN A 225 -9.24 19.10 2.46
N TRP A 226 -8.87 20.38 2.52
CA TRP A 226 -7.54 20.81 2.97
C TRP A 226 -7.21 20.38 4.40
N ARG A 227 -8.23 20.15 5.25
CA ARG A 227 -8.05 19.59 6.60
C ARG A 227 -7.42 18.20 6.57
N ALA A 228 -7.64 17.43 5.51
CA ALA A 228 -7.07 16.09 5.31
C ALA A 228 -5.86 16.14 4.36
N MET A 229 -5.98 16.87 3.25
CA MET A 229 -4.95 16.95 2.22
C MET A 229 -3.65 17.59 2.74
N GLY A 230 -3.75 18.68 3.52
CA GLY A 230 -2.59 19.35 4.11
C GLY A 230 -1.78 18.41 5.01
N PRO A 231 -2.38 17.81 6.06
CA PRO A 231 -1.72 16.81 6.89
C PRO A 231 -1.13 15.64 6.11
N TRP A 232 -1.81 15.15 5.07
CA TRP A 232 -1.32 14.07 4.23
C TRP A 232 -0.04 14.45 3.48
N VAL A 233 -0.03 15.61 2.79
CA VAL A 233 1.14 16.10 2.06
C VAL A 233 2.31 16.31 3.01
N ILE A 234 2.09 16.96 4.16
CA ILE A 234 3.14 17.21 5.15
C ILE A 234 3.70 15.90 5.70
N ALA A 235 2.83 14.94 6.02
CA ALA A 235 3.25 13.63 6.52
C ALA A 235 4.07 12.85 5.47
N ALA A 236 3.66 12.87 4.21
CA ALA A 236 4.39 12.20 3.13
C ALA A 236 5.76 12.86 2.87
N VAL A 237 5.82 14.19 2.83
CA VAL A 237 7.08 14.94 2.65
C VAL A 237 8.03 14.68 3.82
N LEU A 238 7.55 14.73 5.06
CA LEU A 238 8.36 14.42 6.23
C LEU A 238 8.79 12.95 6.22
N GLY A 239 7.91 12.01 5.89
CA GLY A 239 8.26 10.60 5.71
C GLY A 239 9.41 10.40 4.74
N LEU A 240 9.37 11.08 3.58
CA LEU A 240 10.44 11.06 2.58
C LEU A 240 11.77 11.62 3.12
N GLN A 241 11.76 12.61 4.02
CA GLN A 241 13.00 13.15 4.60
C GLN A 241 13.74 12.12 5.48
N PHE A 242 13.02 11.17 6.06
CA PHE A 242 13.58 10.12 6.93
C PHE A 242 13.70 8.75 6.23
N GLY A 243 13.25 8.64 4.97
CA GLY A 243 13.25 7.38 4.23
C GLY A 243 14.63 6.98 3.72
N TYR A 244 14.90 5.67 3.78
CA TYR A 244 16.13 5.06 3.30
C TYR A 244 15.81 3.87 2.39
N TYR A 245 15.56 4.18 1.11
CA TYR A 245 15.26 3.23 0.04
C TYR A 245 16.25 3.40 -1.13
N PRO A 246 17.52 2.99 -0.94
CA PRO A 246 18.56 3.18 -1.94
C PRO A 246 18.28 2.35 -3.22
N PRO A 247 18.70 2.83 -4.40
CA PRO A 247 19.36 4.12 -4.66
C PRO A 247 18.39 5.26 -5.01
N VAL A 248 17.07 5.04 -4.88
CA VAL A 248 16.05 5.94 -5.48
C VAL A 248 15.58 7.02 -4.50
N ILE A 249 15.37 6.66 -3.23
CA ILE A 249 14.85 7.60 -2.22
C ILE A 249 15.78 7.58 -1.02
N GLU A 250 16.54 8.65 -0.85
CA GLU A 250 17.40 8.87 0.31
C GLU A 250 17.11 10.25 0.90
N GLY A 251 16.37 10.25 2.01
CA GLY A 251 16.02 11.46 2.72
C GLY A 251 17.22 12.08 3.44
N PRO A 252 17.36 13.42 3.51
CA PRO A 252 18.47 14.08 4.20
C PRO A 252 18.63 13.72 5.69
N LEU A 253 17.55 13.23 6.32
CA LEU A 253 17.49 12.88 7.74
C LEU A 253 17.52 11.36 7.98
N ASN A 254 17.80 10.55 6.96
CA ASN A 254 17.82 9.09 7.06
C ASN A 254 18.85 8.55 8.09
N GLY A 255 19.93 9.29 8.36
CA GLY A 255 21.00 8.90 9.27
C GLY A 255 20.74 9.24 10.74
N VAL A 256 19.70 10.01 11.06
CA VAL A 256 19.45 10.55 12.42
C VAL A 256 19.27 9.43 13.46
N ALA A 257 18.79 8.26 13.05
CA ALA A 257 18.57 7.12 13.93
C ALA A 257 19.63 6.01 13.77
N GLY A 258 20.86 6.35 13.36
CA GLY A 258 21.93 5.37 13.21
C GLY A 258 21.67 4.31 12.13
N GLY A 259 21.03 4.73 11.02
CA GLY A 259 20.69 3.88 9.89
C GLY A 259 19.32 3.20 9.97
N ILE A 260 18.56 3.40 11.05
CA ILE A 260 17.17 2.92 11.15
C ILE A 260 16.25 3.83 10.33
N ASP A 261 15.49 3.24 9.40
CA ASP A 261 14.47 3.96 8.64
C ASP A 261 13.30 4.35 9.56
N LEU A 262 13.07 5.66 9.71
CA LEU A 262 11.98 6.23 10.52
C LEU A 262 10.79 6.72 9.70
N SER A 263 10.82 6.57 8.37
CA SER A 263 9.84 7.16 7.46
C SER A 263 8.41 6.75 7.78
N LEU A 264 8.17 5.47 8.08
CA LEU A 264 6.85 4.95 8.42
C LEU A 264 6.33 5.58 9.72
N VAL A 265 7.13 5.56 10.78
CA VAL A 265 6.74 6.09 12.10
C VAL A 265 6.45 7.58 12.01
N VAL A 266 7.34 8.32 11.36
CA VAL A 266 7.16 9.76 11.13
C VAL A 266 5.90 10.02 10.32
N SER A 267 5.65 9.26 9.26
CA SER A 267 4.44 9.41 8.42
C SER A 267 3.15 9.15 9.22
N ILE A 268 3.11 8.08 10.00
CA ILE A 268 1.94 7.72 10.83
C ILE A 268 1.68 8.79 11.89
N VAL A 269 2.70 9.12 12.68
CA VAL A 269 2.57 10.04 13.81
C VAL A 269 2.21 11.43 13.31
N THR A 270 2.89 11.91 12.26
CA THR A 270 2.61 13.22 11.67
C THR A 270 1.19 13.29 11.13
N ALA A 271 0.76 12.29 10.35
CA ALA A 271 -0.60 12.26 9.80
C ALA A 271 -1.65 12.24 10.91
N ALA A 272 -1.47 11.40 11.94
CA ALA A 272 -2.40 11.31 13.05
C ALA A 272 -2.50 12.64 13.82
N VAL A 273 -1.36 13.20 14.22
CA VAL A 273 -1.30 14.44 15.00
C VAL A 273 -1.85 15.61 14.20
N LEU A 274 -1.35 15.84 12.98
CA LEU A 274 -1.76 16.98 12.17
C LEU A 274 -3.23 16.90 11.75
N TYR A 275 -3.75 15.72 11.44
CA TYR A 275 -5.16 15.58 11.09
C TYR A 275 -6.08 15.79 12.30
N VAL A 276 -5.74 15.24 13.47
CA VAL A 276 -6.49 15.49 14.70
C VAL A 276 -6.46 16.98 15.06
N LEU A 277 -5.30 17.63 14.97
CA LEU A 277 -5.18 19.07 15.18
C LEU A 277 -6.01 19.87 14.18
N ALA A 278 -5.99 19.49 12.90
CA ALA A 278 -6.81 20.13 11.87
C ALA A 278 -8.31 20.01 12.19
N LEU A 279 -8.78 18.85 12.68
CA LEU A 279 -10.18 18.67 13.09
C LEU A 279 -10.57 19.51 14.33
N VAL A 280 -9.63 19.77 15.24
CA VAL A 280 -9.87 20.57 16.45
C VAL A 280 -9.84 22.07 16.15
N ILE A 281 -8.83 22.53 15.42
CA ILE A 281 -8.58 23.96 15.12
C ILE A 281 -9.49 24.43 13.99
N TRP A 282 -9.73 23.57 12.99
CA TRP A 282 -10.57 23.86 11.84
C TRP A 282 -11.75 22.86 11.74
N PRO A 283 -12.79 23.01 12.58
CA PRO A 283 -13.96 22.15 12.57
C PRO A 283 -14.58 21.91 11.20
N GLU A 284 -14.91 20.65 10.91
CA GLU A 284 -15.71 20.29 9.74
C GLU A 284 -17.17 20.78 9.89
N PRO A 285 -17.87 21.08 8.79
CA PRO A 285 -19.26 21.53 8.84
C PRO A 285 -20.18 20.51 9.50
N ALA A 286 -21.21 20.96 10.22
CA ALA A 286 -22.17 20.08 10.89
C ALA A 286 -22.89 19.13 9.92
N TYR A 287 -23.15 19.59 8.69
CA TYR A 287 -23.69 18.74 7.64
C TYR A 287 -22.70 17.66 7.19
N ALA A 288 -21.43 17.62 7.60
CA ALA A 288 -20.54 16.52 7.26
C ALA A 288 -20.80 15.28 8.15
N PHE A 289 -21.58 15.41 9.22
CA PHE A 289 -21.79 14.39 10.24
C PHE A 289 -23.24 13.89 10.31
N GLY A 290 -23.40 12.71 10.89
CA GLY A 290 -24.71 12.18 11.27
C GLY A 290 -25.27 12.81 12.55
N PRO A 291 -26.44 12.38 13.02
CA PRO A 291 -27.15 13.00 14.16
C PRO A 291 -26.37 13.05 15.47
N LYS A 292 -25.42 12.13 15.66
CA LYS A 292 -24.58 12.03 16.87
C LYS A 292 -23.36 12.95 16.85
N GLY A 293 -23.14 13.71 15.77
CA GLY A 293 -21.98 14.60 15.60
C GLY A 293 -20.62 13.87 15.57
N PRO A 294 -19.52 14.64 15.58
CA PRO A 294 -18.16 14.11 15.60
C PRO A 294 -17.82 13.41 16.92
N ARG A 295 -16.72 12.63 16.93
CA ARG A 295 -16.06 12.18 18.17
C ARG A 295 -15.00 13.17 18.65
N ILE A 296 -14.35 13.86 17.71
CA ILE A 296 -13.22 14.76 17.92
C ILE A 296 -13.66 16.18 17.56
N GLY A 297 -13.41 17.13 18.46
CA GLY A 297 -13.65 18.55 18.21
C GLY A 297 -15.13 18.93 18.15
N ARG A 298 -15.38 20.15 17.69
CA ARG A 298 -16.72 20.70 17.47
C ARG A 298 -17.06 20.64 15.98
N THR A 299 -18.30 20.99 15.63
CA THR A 299 -18.69 21.24 14.24
C THR A 299 -18.78 22.74 13.97
N SER A 300 -18.53 23.14 12.72
CA SER A 300 -18.82 24.50 12.26
C SER A 300 -20.21 24.58 11.64
N LYS A 301 -20.83 25.76 11.70
CA LYS A 301 -22.04 26.03 10.91
C LYS A 301 -21.64 26.15 9.44
N GLY A 302 -22.45 25.60 8.55
CA GLY A 302 -22.25 25.70 7.12
C GLY A 302 -23.47 25.19 6.38
N GLU A 303 -23.60 25.61 5.13
CA GLU A 303 -24.62 25.11 4.21
C GLU A 303 -23.99 24.12 3.23
N ILE A 304 -24.78 23.13 2.82
CA ILE A 304 -24.33 22.16 1.83
C ILE A 304 -24.20 22.91 0.49
N PRO A 305 -23.03 22.91 -0.15
CA PRO A 305 -22.88 23.51 -1.47
C PRO A 305 -23.89 22.90 -2.45
N ALA A 306 -24.61 23.75 -3.18
CA ALA A 306 -25.58 23.29 -4.16
C ALA A 306 -24.91 22.39 -5.21
N VAL A 307 -25.53 21.25 -5.49
CA VAL A 307 -25.06 20.34 -6.52
C VAL A 307 -25.38 20.95 -7.89
N ARG A 308 -24.35 21.18 -8.71
CA ARG A 308 -24.46 21.73 -10.08
C ARG A 308 -23.95 20.71 -11.08
#